data_AF-A0A5C8LTN8-F1
#
_entry.id   AF-A0A5C8LTN8-F1
#
_cell.length_a   1.000
_cell.length_b   1.000
_cell.length_c   1.000
_cell.angle_alpha   90.00
_cell.angle_beta   90.00
_cell.angle_gamma   90.00
#
_symmetry.space_group_name_H-M   'P 1'
#
loop_
_entity.id
_entity.type
_entity.pdbx_description
1 polymer ?
#
loop_
_entity_poly.entity_id
_entity_poly.type
_entity_poly.pdbx_seq_one_letter_code
_entity_poly.pdbx_strand_id
1 'polypeptide(L)'
;MLEIILWVNNTIILLSALFGLEIFESYPGDRWGYNGLFMASSNSTYFYIIAILYFVIYNSKTYYKDILFWFTLLASLLIGTKSIYLAIILIGLVLTIRLVKKLKLKVIIASFFLLFSAALGYIFFSTDLFSEIIKQEGWLTAILSYRDQLFIKDTIPYIQEHWETIHYFIGGLSNPYVRPQLELIDLWLYFGFLGMILYLFVFAKSYFNFSLAFYSKCLLAILFIVPFITGNFFYNASVPIYLVVLKLAIIKSQEKLSNGVEYS
;
A
#
# COMPACT_ATOMS: atom_id res chain seq x y z
N MET A 1 8.39 -19.31 6.27
CA MET A 1 6.92 -19.18 6.41
C MET A 1 6.36 -18.16 5.41
N LEU A 2 6.79 -16.88 5.41
CA LEU A 2 6.33 -15.88 4.42
C LEU A 2 6.46 -16.37 2.96
N GLU A 3 7.63 -16.90 2.59
CA GLU A 3 7.89 -17.36 1.22
C GLU A 3 6.96 -18.51 0.78
N ILE A 4 6.56 -19.38 1.69
CA ILE A 4 5.59 -20.46 1.41
C ILE A 4 4.21 -19.87 1.14
N ILE A 5 3.78 -18.89 1.97
CA ILE A 5 2.51 -18.19 1.77
C ILE A 5 2.50 -17.49 0.41
N LEU A 6 3.61 -16.86 0.02
CA LEU A 6 3.76 -16.22 -1.29
C LEU A 6 3.66 -17.22 -2.43
N TRP A 7 4.38 -18.35 -2.38
CA TRP A 7 4.26 -19.39 -3.40
C TRP A 7 2.81 -19.84 -3.59
N VAL A 8 2.12 -20.17 -2.50
CA VAL A 8 0.72 -20.63 -2.54
C VAL A 8 -0.20 -19.55 -3.09
N ASN A 9 -0.14 -18.34 -2.53
CA ASN A 9 -1.08 -17.28 -2.91
C ASN A 9 -0.83 -16.76 -4.33
N ASN A 10 0.43 -16.65 -4.76
CA ASN A 10 0.77 -16.26 -6.13
C ASN A 10 0.24 -17.28 -7.15
N THR A 11 0.36 -18.58 -6.85
CA THR A 11 -0.20 -19.64 -7.70
C THR A 11 -1.72 -19.52 -7.79
N ILE A 12 -2.40 -19.27 -6.68
CA ILE A 12 -3.87 -19.07 -6.69
C ILE A 12 -4.24 -17.84 -7.53
N ILE A 13 -3.57 -16.70 -7.33
CA ILE A 13 -3.82 -15.49 -8.13
C ILE A 13 -3.63 -15.76 -9.62
N LEU A 14 -2.54 -16.43 -9.99
CA LEU A 14 -2.24 -16.73 -11.40
C LEU A 14 -3.28 -17.68 -12.00
N LEU A 15 -3.63 -18.77 -11.32
CA LEU A 15 -4.66 -19.71 -11.77
C LEU A 15 -6.01 -19.02 -11.88
N SER A 16 -6.35 -18.15 -10.92
CA SER A 16 -7.61 -17.40 -10.94
C SER A 16 -7.67 -16.47 -12.14
N ALA A 17 -6.58 -15.78 -12.46
CA ALA A 17 -6.48 -14.94 -13.65
C ALA A 17 -6.55 -15.71 -14.97
N LEU A 18 -6.00 -16.94 -15.03
CA LEU A 18 -6.03 -17.78 -16.23
C LEU A 18 -7.39 -18.44 -16.47
N PHE A 19 -8.08 -18.85 -15.41
CA PHE A 19 -9.33 -19.61 -15.49
C PHE A 19 -10.59 -18.79 -15.16
N GLY A 20 -10.45 -17.51 -14.78
CA GLY A 20 -11.58 -16.67 -14.42
C GLY A 20 -12.28 -17.12 -13.14
N LEU A 21 -11.52 -17.45 -12.08
CA LEU A 21 -12.10 -17.98 -10.84
C LEU A 21 -12.66 -16.85 -9.96
N GLU A 22 -13.98 -16.64 -10.04
CA GLU A 22 -14.71 -15.58 -9.32
C GLU A 22 -14.49 -15.59 -7.79
N ILE A 23 -14.32 -16.78 -7.18
CA ILE A 23 -14.13 -16.93 -5.73
C ILE A 23 -12.88 -16.21 -5.19
N PHE A 24 -11.91 -15.92 -6.05
CA PHE A 24 -10.65 -15.27 -5.67
C PHE A 24 -10.52 -13.84 -6.22
N GLU A 25 -11.60 -13.28 -6.75
CA GLU A 25 -11.62 -11.93 -7.29
C GLU A 25 -11.41 -10.85 -6.22
N SER A 26 -10.81 -9.75 -6.64
CA SER A 26 -10.54 -8.61 -5.78
C SER A 26 -11.77 -7.76 -5.49
N TYR A 27 -12.72 -7.78 -6.41
CA TYR A 27 -13.95 -7.00 -6.39
C TYR A 27 -15.06 -7.85 -7.02
N PRO A 28 -16.25 -7.90 -6.42
CA PRO A 28 -17.41 -8.44 -7.12
C PRO A 28 -17.84 -7.47 -8.25
N GLY A 29 -18.12 -7.99 -9.44
CA GLY A 29 -18.67 -7.23 -10.57
C GLY A 29 -17.64 -6.69 -11.56
N ASP A 30 -17.82 -5.46 -12.04
CA ASP A 30 -17.12 -4.92 -13.24
C ASP A 30 -15.63 -4.59 -13.05
N ARG A 31 -15.04 -4.86 -11.89
CA ARG A 31 -13.66 -4.48 -11.58
C ARG A 31 -12.75 -5.70 -11.56
N TRP A 32 -11.82 -5.74 -12.53
CA TRP A 32 -10.85 -6.82 -12.63
C TRP A 32 -9.79 -6.82 -11.52
N GLY A 33 -9.43 -8.01 -11.06
CA GLY A 33 -8.29 -8.28 -10.17
C GLY A 33 -8.50 -9.54 -9.34
N TYR A 34 -7.43 -10.11 -8.81
CA TYR A 34 -7.47 -11.32 -7.97
C TYR A 34 -6.62 -11.17 -6.70
N ASN A 35 -7.23 -11.41 -5.54
CA ASN A 35 -6.55 -11.32 -4.24
C ASN A 35 -5.97 -12.65 -3.75
N GLY A 36 -6.36 -13.76 -4.39
CA GLY A 36 -6.06 -15.10 -3.90
C GLY A 36 -6.82 -15.36 -2.59
N LEU A 37 -6.15 -15.89 -1.57
CA LEU A 37 -6.75 -16.25 -0.28
C LEU A 37 -7.07 -15.06 0.62
N PHE A 38 -6.67 -13.84 0.24
CA PHE A 38 -7.02 -12.65 1.00
C PHE A 38 -8.44 -12.18 0.68
N MET A 39 -9.32 -12.18 1.68
CA MET A 39 -10.73 -11.77 1.50
C MET A 39 -10.86 -10.30 1.07
N ALA A 40 -10.10 -9.39 1.67
CA ALA A 40 -10.17 -7.97 1.36
C ALA A 40 -9.02 -7.52 0.44
N SER A 41 -9.35 -6.71 -0.56
CA SER A 41 -8.36 -6.18 -1.52
C SER A 41 -7.32 -5.27 -0.87
N SER A 42 -7.67 -4.59 0.21
CA SER A 42 -6.72 -3.84 1.04
C SER A 42 -5.70 -4.77 1.73
N ASN A 43 -6.13 -5.93 2.24
CA ASN A 43 -5.23 -6.91 2.86
C ASN A 43 -4.20 -7.43 1.85
N SER A 44 -4.67 -7.83 0.66
CA SER A 44 -3.80 -8.29 -0.42
C SER A 44 -2.82 -7.18 -0.84
N THR A 45 -3.33 -5.97 -1.09
CA THR A 45 -2.51 -4.81 -1.44
C THR A 45 -1.36 -4.61 -0.44
N TYR A 46 -1.66 -4.49 0.86
CA TYR A 46 -0.62 -4.25 1.85
C TYR A 46 0.33 -5.44 2.02
N PHE A 47 -0.18 -6.66 1.96
CA PHE A 47 0.66 -7.86 2.00
C PHE A 47 1.68 -7.86 0.87
N TYR A 48 1.26 -7.59 -0.38
CA TYR A 48 2.15 -7.60 -1.53
C TYR A 48 3.12 -6.42 -1.57
N ILE A 49 2.71 -5.22 -1.15
CA ILE A 49 3.66 -4.09 -0.97
C ILE A 49 4.76 -4.50 0.02
N ILE A 50 4.36 -5.05 1.18
CA ILE A 50 5.31 -5.48 2.21
C ILE A 50 6.19 -6.64 1.73
N ALA A 51 5.66 -7.59 0.96
CA ALA A 51 6.41 -8.70 0.39
C ALA A 51 7.48 -8.23 -0.61
N ILE A 52 7.15 -7.26 -1.48
CA ILE A 52 8.11 -6.64 -2.40
C ILE A 52 9.22 -5.95 -1.60
N LEU A 53 8.86 -5.17 -0.57
CA LEU A 53 9.82 -4.51 0.30
C LEU A 53 10.70 -5.51 1.07
N TYR A 54 10.14 -6.64 1.50
CA TYR A 54 10.87 -7.73 2.12
C TYR A 54 12.02 -8.21 1.23
N PHE A 55 11.75 -8.59 -0.02
CA PHE A 55 12.80 -9.04 -0.94
C PHE A 55 13.84 -7.97 -1.22
N VAL A 56 13.40 -6.75 -1.48
CA VAL A 56 14.28 -5.63 -1.82
C VAL A 56 15.21 -5.27 -0.66
N ILE A 57 14.71 -5.26 0.58
CA ILE A 57 15.52 -4.92 1.74
C ILE A 57 16.40 -6.10 2.15
N TYR A 58 15.83 -7.29 2.29
CA TYR A 58 16.53 -8.48 2.80
C TYR A 58 17.66 -8.95 1.88
N ASN A 59 17.42 -8.94 0.56
CA ASN A 59 18.40 -9.35 -0.45
C ASN A 59 19.17 -8.14 -1.04
N SER A 60 18.83 -6.91 -0.65
CA SER A 60 19.57 -5.69 -0.97
C SER A 60 19.86 -5.48 -2.47
N LYS A 61 21.05 -5.83 -2.96
CA LYS A 61 21.43 -5.68 -4.39
C LYS A 61 21.11 -6.91 -5.22
N THR A 62 20.86 -8.06 -4.61
CA THR A 62 20.67 -9.34 -5.32
C THR A 62 19.20 -9.79 -5.36
N TYR A 63 18.26 -8.95 -4.92
CA TYR A 63 16.82 -9.26 -4.92
C TYR A 63 16.29 -9.77 -6.27
N TYR A 64 16.83 -9.24 -7.39
CA TYR A 64 16.42 -9.63 -8.75
C TYR A 64 16.85 -11.05 -9.14
N LYS A 65 17.75 -11.69 -8.38
CA LYS A 65 18.15 -13.09 -8.60
C LYS A 65 17.14 -14.07 -8.00
N ASP A 66 16.25 -13.60 -7.13
CA ASP A 66 15.23 -14.43 -6.47
C ASP A 66 14.03 -14.64 -7.41
N ILE A 67 13.73 -15.89 -7.75
CA ILE A 67 12.60 -16.23 -8.63
C ILE A 67 11.25 -15.90 -7.98
N LEU A 68 11.15 -16.04 -6.66
CA LEU A 68 9.92 -15.75 -5.94
C LEU A 68 9.64 -14.25 -5.90
N PHE A 69 10.68 -13.40 -5.96
CA PHE A 69 10.49 -11.96 -6.13
C PHE A 69 9.75 -11.64 -7.43
N TRP A 70 10.19 -12.20 -8.56
CA TRP A 70 9.54 -11.97 -9.86
C TRP A 70 8.13 -12.55 -9.91
N PHE A 71 7.94 -13.73 -9.32
CA PHE A 71 6.60 -14.32 -9.23
C PHE A 71 5.66 -13.48 -8.37
N THR A 72 6.16 -12.92 -7.26
CA THR A 72 5.42 -12.01 -6.38
C THR A 72 5.11 -10.69 -7.08
N LEU A 73 6.05 -10.15 -7.85
CA LEU A 73 5.83 -8.94 -8.65
C LEU A 73 4.75 -9.18 -9.70
N LEU A 74 4.81 -10.30 -10.43
CA LEU A 74 3.79 -10.68 -11.41
C LEU A 74 2.41 -10.83 -10.75
N ALA A 75 2.31 -11.60 -9.66
CA ALA A 75 1.05 -11.77 -8.94
C ALA A 75 0.51 -10.43 -8.39
N SER A 76 1.38 -9.53 -7.91
CA SER A 76 0.97 -8.22 -7.43
C SER A 76 0.34 -7.33 -8.51
N LEU A 77 0.75 -7.50 -9.78
CA LEU A 77 0.14 -6.81 -10.91
C LEU A 77 -1.25 -7.35 -11.24
N LEU A 78 -1.57 -8.58 -10.82
CA LEU A 78 -2.87 -9.20 -11.05
C LEU A 78 -3.90 -8.87 -9.95
N ILE A 79 -3.53 -8.14 -8.90
CA ILE A 79 -4.43 -7.78 -7.80
C ILE A 79 -5.48 -6.75 -8.23
N GLY A 80 -5.19 -5.89 -9.22
CA GLY A 80 -6.20 -4.95 -9.75
C GLY A 80 -6.42 -3.69 -8.92
N THR A 81 -5.61 -3.40 -7.89
CA THR A 81 -5.78 -2.18 -7.07
C THR A 81 -4.89 -1.03 -7.56
N LYS A 82 -5.41 0.20 -7.60
CA LYS A 82 -4.64 1.41 -7.95
C LYS A 82 -3.41 1.57 -7.06
N SER A 83 -3.55 1.16 -5.81
CA SER A 83 -2.59 1.31 -4.72
C SER A 83 -1.37 0.42 -4.87
N ILE A 84 -1.53 -0.85 -5.29
CA ILE A 84 -0.38 -1.73 -5.53
C ILE A 84 0.42 -1.22 -6.73
N TYR A 85 -0.25 -0.73 -7.78
CA TYR A 85 0.43 -0.16 -8.96
C TYR A 85 1.24 1.08 -8.59
N LEU A 86 0.64 2.00 -7.82
CA LEU A 86 1.36 3.17 -7.31
C LEU A 86 2.57 2.76 -6.47
N ALA A 87 2.42 1.78 -5.57
CA ALA A 87 3.51 1.30 -4.75
C ALA A 87 4.66 0.71 -5.58
N ILE A 88 4.36 -0.13 -6.58
CA ILE A 88 5.37 -0.72 -7.47
C ILE A 88 6.14 0.37 -8.22
N ILE A 89 5.45 1.38 -8.75
CA ILE A 89 6.07 2.50 -9.46
C ILE A 89 7.01 3.27 -8.52
N LEU A 90 6.55 3.62 -7.31
CA LEU A 90 7.35 4.34 -6.33
C LEU A 90 8.57 3.51 -5.86
N ILE A 91 8.39 2.21 -5.63
CA ILE A 91 9.49 1.30 -5.27
C ILE A 91 10.51 1.22 -6.41
N GLY A 92 10.04 1.08 -7.66
CA GLY A 92 10.88 1.06 -8.86
C GLY A 92 11.68 2.34 -9.05
N LEU A 93 11.08 3.51 -8.79
CA LEU A 93 11.77 4.81 -8.80
C LEU A 93 12.88 4.87 -7.75
N VAL A 94 12.58 4.48 -6.50
CA VAL A 94 13.55 4.47 -5.41
C VAL A 94 14.70 3.49 -5.71
N LEU A 95 14.40 2.32 -6.27
CA LEU A 95 15.39 1.35 -6.75
C LEU A 95 16.29 1.90 -7.86
N THR A 96 15.69 2.56 -8.84
CA THR A 96 16.42 3.19 -9.95
C THR A 96 17.41 4.23 -9.44
N ILE A 97 16.97 5.10 -8.54
CA ILE A 97 17.81 6.15 -7.94
C ILE A 97 19.00 5.54 -7.17
N ARG A 98 18.81 4.37 -6.54
CA ARG A 98 19.86 3.64 -5.81
C ARG A 98 20.85 2.94 -6.75
N LEU A 99 20.36 2.21 -7.75
CA LEU A 99 21.17 1.28 -8.54
C LEU A 99 21.90 1.96 -9.71
N VAL A 100 21.28 2.98 -10.32
CA VAL A 100 21.86 3.68 -11.45
C VAL A 100 22.87 4.71 -10.95
N LYS A 101 24.13 4.66 -11.36
CA LYS A 101 25.13 5.66 -10.91
C LYS A 101 25.05 6.98 -11.72
N LYS A 102 24.75 6.89 -13.02
CA LYS A 102 24.78 8.05 -13.94
C LYS A 102 23.52 8.90 -13.82
N LEU A 103 23.65 10.18 -13.49
CA LEU A 103 22.53 11.11 -13.32
C LEU A 103 21.63 11.21 -14.56
N LYS A 104 22.22 11.34 -15.76
CA LYS A 104 21.46 11.38 -17.02
C LYS A 104 20.53 10.16 -17.17
N LEU A 105 21.03 8.97 -16.85
CA LEU A 105 20.26 7.73 -16.95
C LEU A 105 19.17 7.65 -15.86
N LYS A 106 19.44 8.15 -14.63
CA LYS A 106 18.40 8.28 -13.60
C LYS A 106 17.24 9.14 -14.07
N VAL A 107 17.54 10.30 -14.67
CA VAL A 107 16.52 11.22 -15.18
C VAL A 107 15.71 10.55 -16.29
N ILE A 108 16.37 9.89 -17.26
CA ILE A 108 15.67 9.18 -18.34
C ILE A 108 14.72 8.10 -17.79
N ILE A 109 15.19 7.27 -16.85
CA ILE A 109 14.37 6.19 -16.29
C ILE A 109 13.23 6.77 -15.42
N ALA A 110 13.50 7.81 -14.62
CA ALA A 110 12.47 8.48 -13.85
C ALA A 110 11.39 9.12 -14.73
N SER A 111 11.80 9.78 -15.82
CA SER A 111 10.88 10.32 -16.84
C SER A 111 10.09 9.20 -17.52
N PHE A 112 10.70 8.05 -17.81
CA PHE A 112 10.00 6.88 -18.33
C PHE A 112 8.94 6.38 -17.35
N PHE A 113 9.27 6.18 -16.07
CA PHE A 113 8.30 5.77 -15.05
C PHE A 113 7.17 6.78 -14.90
N LEU A 114 7.46 8.08 -14.94
CA LEU A 114 6.45 9.13 -14.90
C LEU A 114 5.50 9.04 -16.10
N LEU A 115 6.04 8.97 -17.32
CA LEU A 115 5.23 8.84 -18.55
C LEU A 115 4.43 7.54 -18.58
N PHE A 116 5.05 6.43 -18.18
CA PHE A 116 4.38 5.14 -18.08
C PHE A 116 3.24 5.17 -17.07
N SER A 117 3.46 5.78 -15.90
CA SER A 117 2.41 5.96 -14.89
C SER A 117 1.26 6.84 -15.38
N ALA A 118 1.57 7.91 -16.14
CA ALA A 118 0.57 8.78 -16.72
C ALA A 118 -0.23 8.06 -17.82
N ALA A 119 0.43 7.25 -18.65
CA ALA A 119 -0.23 6.43 -19.67
C ALA A 119 -1.14 5.36 -19.05
N LEU A 120 -0.66 4.65 -18.02
CA LEU A 120 -1.47 3.69 -17.27
C LEU A 120 -2.65 4.37 -16.58
N GLY A 121 -2.43 5.54 -15.96
CA GLY A 121 -3.48 6.36 -15.39
C GLY A 121 -4.52 6.73 -16.44
N TYR A 122 -4.08 7.21 -17.60
CA TYR A 122 -4.98 7.55 -18.70
C TYR A 122 -5.82 6.35 -19.15
N ILE A 123 -5.21 5.19 -19.40
CA ILE A 123 -5.93 3.97 -19.79
C ILE A 123 -6.95 3.58 -18.72
N PHE A 124 -6.53 3.56 -17.46
CA PHE A 124 -7.37 3.15 -16.34
C PHE A 124 -8.55 4.10 -16.13
N PHE A 125 -8.32 5.42 -16.16
CA PHE A 125 -9.35 6.44 -16.01
C PHE A 125 -10.21 6.65 -17.27
N SER A 126 -9.83 6.07 -18.41
CA SER A 126 -10.62 6.08 -19.65
C SER A 126 -11.62 4.92 -19.75
N THR A 127 -11.61 3.97 -18.80
CA THR A 127 -12.66 2.94 -18.72
C THR A 127 -14.02 3.56 -18.45
N ASP A 128 -15.11 2.91 -18.90
CA ASP A 128 -16.47 3.45 -18.80
C ASP A 128 -16.82 3.85 -17.36
N LEU A 129 -16.52 2.97 -16.40
CA LEU A 129 -16.71 3.21 -14.97
C LEU A 129 -16.04 4.51 -14.51
N PHE A 130 -14.74 4.68 -14.76
CA PHE A 130 -14.02 5.85 -14.26
C PHE A 130 -14.31 7.11 -15.07
N SER A 131 -14.59 6.99 -16.37
CA SER A 131 -15.02 8.10 -17.21
C SER A 131 -16.35 8.68 -16.72
N GLU A 132 -17.29 7.83 -16.33
CA GLU A 132 -18.56 8.24 -15.76
C GLU A 132 -18.38 8.94 -14.41
N ILE A 133 -17.59 8.36 -13.49
CA ILE A 133 -17.29 8.98 -12.19
C ILE A 133 -16.65 10.37 -12.38
N ILE A 134 -15.69 10.50 -13.30
CA ILE A 134 -15.04 11.78 -13.57
C ILE A 134 -16.03 12.82 -14.12
N LYS A 135 -16.96 12.41 -15.00
CA LYS A 135 -17.98 13.32 -15.57
C LYS A 135 -18.99 13.77 -14.52
N GLN A 136 -19.41 12.87 -13.63
CA GLN A 136 -20.46 13.16 -12.65
C GLN A 136 -19.92 13.85 -11.39
N GLU A 137 -18.79 13.38 -10.86
CA GLU A 137 -18.30 13.74 -9.52
C GLU A 137 -16.85 14.28 -9.53
N GLY A 138 -16.18 14.29 -10.68
CA GLY A 138 -14.86 14.87 -10.86
C GLY A 138 -13.66 13.95 -10.57
N TRP A 139 -12.46 14.46 -10.85
CA TRP A 139 -11.21 13.72 -10.73
C TRP A 139 -10.86 13.30 -9.31
N LEU A 140 -11.15 14.15 -8.32
CA LEU A 140 -10.85 13.84 -6.92
C LEU A 140 -11.62 12.60 -6.46
N THR A 141 -12.93 12.56 -6.75
CA THR A 141 -13.80 11.42 -6.49
C THR A 141 -13.31 10.16 -7.18
N ALA A 142 -12.89 10.24 -8.44
CA ALA A 142 -12.38 9.08 -9.17
C ALA A 142 -11.07 8.54 -8.58
N ILE A 143 -10.16 9.42 -8.13
CA ILE A 143 -8.89 9.03 -7.49
C ILE A 143 -9.16 8.39 -6.13
N LEU A 144 -9.92 9.09 -5.28
CA LEU A 144 -10.24 8.67 -3.91
C LEU A 144 -11.33 7.60 -3.84
N SER A 145 -11.95 7.25 -4.97
CA SER A 145 -13.03 6.27 -5.07
C SER A 145 -14.17 6.58 -4.08
N TYR A 146 -14.75 7.78 -4.20
CA TYR A 146 -15.86 8.30 -3.38
C TYR A 146 -15.57 8.60 -1.90
N ARG A 147 -14.34 8.41 -1.40
CA ARG A 147 -13.99 8.69 0.00
C ARG A 147 -14.12 10.16 0.39
N ASP A 148 -13.88 11.07 -0.54
CA ASP A 148 -14.14 12.49 -0.40
C ASP A 148 -15.64 12.80 -0.28
N GLN A 149 -16.47 12.11 -1.07
CA GLN A 149 -17.91 12.25 -1.00
C GLN A 149 -18.46 11.73 0.33
N LEU A 150 -18.00 10.56 0.80
CA LEU A 150 -18.33 10.03 2.13
C LEU A 150 -17.92 11.02 3.24
N PHE A 151 -16.74 11.63 3.11
CA PHE A 151 -16.28 12.62 4.07
C PHE A 151 -17.21 13.83 4.15
N ILE A 152 -17.59 14.39 3.00
CA ILE A 152 -18.40 15.61 2.93
C ILE A 152 -19.87 15.34 3.26
N LYS A 153 -20.44 14.25 2.73
CA LYS A 153 -21.88 13.96 2.80
C LYS A 153 -22.28 13.25 4.09
N ASP A 154 -21.40 12.44 4.68
CA ASP A 154 -21.73 11.63 5.85
C ASP A 154 -20.91 12.01 7.09
N THR A 155 -19.58 12.07 6.95
CA THR A 155 -18.69 12.27 8.10
C THR A 155 -18.81 13.66 8.71
N ILE A 156 -18.74 14.72 7.90
CA ILE A 156 -18.82 16.11 8.38
C ILE A 156 -20.17 16.39 9.07
N PRO A 157 -21.34 16.05 8.48
CA PRO A 157 -22.63 16.23 9.14
C PRO A 157 -22.73 15.48 10.47
N TYR A 158 -22.24 14.25 10.54
CA TYR A 158 -22.21 13.48 11.79
C TYR A 158 -21.38 14.20 12.88
N ILE A 159 -20.21 14.74 12.53
CA ILE A 159 -19.39 15.52 13.47
C ILE A 159 -20.16 16.74 13.95
N GLN A 160 -20.79 17.49 13.03
CA GLN A 160 -21.52 18.71 13.36
C GLN A 160 -22.72 18.46 14.28
N GLU A 161 -23.39 17.31 14.13
CA GLU A 161 -24.56 16.95 14.93
C GLU A 161 -24.19 16.35 16.30
N HIS A 162 -23.12 15.55 16.37
CA HIS A 162 -22.84 14.72 17.55
C HIS A 162 -21.59 15.12 18.34
N TRP A 163 -20.69 15.94 17.78
CA TRP A 163 -19.44 16.26 18.47
C TRP A 163 -19.49 17.60 19.21
N GLU A 164 -19.28 17.50 20.52
CA GLU A 164 -18.79 18.61 21.34
C GLU A 164 -17.26 18.80 21.22
N THR A 165 -16.75 19.93 21.73
CA THR A 165 -15.31 20.29 21.70
C THR A 165 -14.39 19.18 22.21
N ILE A 166 -14.80 18.42 23.23
CA ILE A 166 -13.97 17.35 23.79
C ILE A 166 -13.68 16.22 22.78
N HIS A 167 -14.63 15.89 21.91
CA HIS A 167 -14.50 14.80 20.93
C HIS A 167 -13.39 15.07 19.91
N TYR A 168 -13.11 16.34 19.60
CA TYR A 168 -12.00 16.70 18.72
C TYR A 168 -10.63 16.26 19.30
N PHE A 169 -10.51 16.19 20.63
CA PHE A 169 -9.28 15.81 21.32
C PHE A 169 -9.18 14.32 21.62
N ILE A 170 -10.28 13.67 21.98
CA ILE A 170 -10.29 12.26 22.45
C ILE A 170 -11.01 11.28 21.51
N GLY A 171 -11.65 11.77 20.45
CA GLY A 171 -12.44 10.98 19.52
C GLY A 171 -13.86 10.75 20.01
N GLY A 172 -14.65 10.02 19.22
CA GLY A 172 -16.05 9.78 19.58
C GLY A 172 -16.90 9.17 18.48
N LEU A 173 -16.30 8.49 17.51
CA LEU A 173 -17.06 7.84 16.46
C LEU A 173 -17.84 6.65 17.02
N SER A 174 -19.15 6.80 17.15
CA SER A 174 -20.06 5.74 17.61
C SER A 174 -20.63 4.92 16.46
N ASN A 175 -20.74 5.52 15.27
CA ASN A 175 -21.24 4.88 14.06
C ASN A 175 -20.10 4.60 13.06
N PRO A 176 -19.68 3.34 12.83
CA PRO A 176 -18.63 3.03 11.86
C PRO A 176 -19.01 3.29 10.39
N TYR A 177 -20.30 3.43 10.07
CA TYR A 177 -20.77 3.60 8.69
C TYR A 177 -20.52 5.00 8.12
N VAL A 178 -20.31 6.02 8.97
CA VAL A 178 -20.01 7.39 8.51
C VAL A 178 -18.51 7.63 8.26
N ARG A 179 -17.71 6.57 8.23
CA ARG A 179 -16.26 6.68 8.01
C ARG A 179 -15.97 7.00 6.55
N PRO A 180 -15.10 7.98 6.27
CA PRO A 180 -14.68 8.30 4.93
C PRO A 180 -13.65 7.30 4.38
N GLN A 181 -13.09 6.42 5.22
CA GLN A 181 -12.03 5.48 4.85
C GLN A 181 -10.73 6.20 4.41
N LEU A 182 -10.46 7.35 5.03
CA LEU A 182 -9.25 8.15 4.83
C LEU A 182 -8.38 8.01 6.07
N GLU A 183 -7.18 7.46 5.91
CA GLU A 183 -6.40 6.87 7.00
C GLU A 183 -6.26 7.75 8.26
N LEU A 184 -5.76 8.97 8.09
CA LEU A 184 -5.55 9.88 9.22
C LEU A 184 -6.86 10.45 9.77
N ILE A 185 -7.86 10.67 8.89
CA ILE A 185 -9.17 11.16 9.33
C ILE A 185 -9.84 10.08 10.17
N ASP A 186 -9.80 8.83 9.73
CA ASP A 186 -10.35 7.71 10.48
C ASP A 186 -9.68 7.60 11.87
N LEU A 187 -8.34 7.62 11.93
CA LEU A 187 -7.63 7.59 13.22
C LEU A 187 -8.08 8.72 14.15
N TRP A 188 -8.23 9.93 13.60
CA TRP A 188 -8.74 11.08 14.34
C TRP A 188 -10.19 10.91 14.79
N LEU A 189 -11.08 10.35 13.96
CA LEU A 189 -12.47 10.08 14.32
C LEU A 189 -12.60 9.15 15.55
N TYR A 190 -11.74 8.13 15.61
CA TYR A 190 -11.78 7.15 16.70
C TYR A 190 -11.03 7.62 17.96
N PHE A 191 -9.84 8.20 17.80
CA PHE A 191 -8.94 8.49 18.93
C PHE A 191 -8.83 9.98 19.27
N GLY A 192 -9.40 10.86 18.46
CA GLY A 192 -9.20 12.31 18.55
C GLY A 192 -7.76 12.70 18.27
N PHE A 193 -7.47 13.99 18.35
CA PHE A 193 -6.13 14.49 18.04
C PHE A 193 -5.06 13.96 19.00
N LEU A 194 -5.34 13.90 20.30
CA LEU A 194 -4.38 13.44 21.31
C LEU A 194 -4.13 11.93 21.19
N GLY A 195 -5.19 11.15 21.05
CA GLY A 195 -5.08 9.70 20.89
C GLY A 195 -4.45 9.31 19.55
N MET A 196 -4.71 10.04 18.47
CA MET A 196 -4.04 9.85 17.19
C MET A 196 -2.52 10.06 17.31
N ILE A 197 -2.07 11.14 17.96
CA ILE A 197 -0.64 11.38 18.18
C ILE A 197 -0.01 10.26 19.02
N LEU A 198 -0.67 9.88 20.13
CA LEU A 198 -0.18 8.80 20.99
C LEU A 198 -0.10 7.47 20.23
N TYR A 199 -1.14 7.14 19.46
CA TYR A 199 -1.19 5.94 18.62
C TYR A 199 -0.03 5.92 17.62
N LEU A 200 0.16 7.00 16.85
CA LEU A 200 1.23 7.10 15.86
C LEU A 200 2.61 7.04 16.52
N PHE A 201 2.79 7.65 17.68
CA PHE A 201 4.03 7.58 18.46
C PHE A 201 4.33 6.14 18.91
N VAL A 202 3.36 5.46 19.54
CA VAL A 202 3.51 4.08 19.99
C VAL A 202 3.73 3.15 18.81
N PHE A 203 3.01 3.35 17.70
CA PHE A 203 3.18 2.60 16.47
C PHE A 203 4.61 2.76 15.92
N ALA A 204 5.09 3.99 15.77
CA ALA A 204 6.44 4.27 15.28
C ALA A 204 7.50 3.63 16.18
N LYS A 205 7.37 3.77 17.50
CA LYS A 205 8.29 3.20 18.48
C LYS A 205 8.26 1.67 18.51
N SER A 206 7.11 1.06 18.24
CA SER A 206 6.97 -0.40 18.22
C SER A 206 7.58 -1.02 16.97
N TYR A 207 7.28 -0.45 15.80
CA TYR A 207 7.63 -1.06 14.51
C TYR A 207 8.92 -0.55 13.89
N PHE A 208 9.44 0.62 14.32
CA PHE A 208 10.62 1.25 13.72
C PHE A 208 11.65 1.69 14.75
N ASN A 209 11.93 0.84 15.75
CA ASN A 209 12.94 1.07 16.79
C ASN A 209 14.37 0.70 16.38
N PHE A 210 14.69 0.80 15.09
CA PHE A 210 16.00 0.45 14.54
C PHE A 210 16.51 1.57 13.63
N SER A 211 17.83 1.66 13.47
CA SER A 211 18.42 2.59 12.53
C SER A 211 18.24 2.06 11.11
N LEU A 212 18.10 2.96 10.14
CA LEU A 212 17.93 2.60 8.73
C LEU A 212 18.82 3.46 7.86
N ALA A 213 19.38 2.83 6.81
CA ALA A 213 19.94 3.58 5.70
C ALA A 213 18.87 4.45 5.04
N PHE A 214 19.26 5.60 4.51
CA PHE A 214 18.34 6.57 3.89
C PHE A 214 17.43 5.91 2.84
N TYR A 215 17.99 5.06 1.99
CA TYR A 215 17.23 4.31 0.99
C TYR A 215 16.12 3.43 1.60
N SER A 216 16.41 2.69 2.68
CA SER A 216 15.41 1.86 3.36
C SER A 216 14.33 2.72 4.02
N LYS A 217 14.67 3.94 4.50
CA LYS A 217 13.68 4.92 4.96
C LYS A 217 12.76 5.37 3.82
N CYS A 218 13.31 5.66 2.64
CA CYS A 218 12.51 6.02 1.46
C CYS A 218 11.55 4.90 1.05
N LEU A 219 12.01 3.64 1.07
CA LEU A 219 11.17 2.48 0.79
C LEU A 219 10.03 2.33 1.81
N LEU A 220 10.33 2.46 3.10
CA LEU A 220 9.29 2.37 4.13
C LEU A 220 8.33 3.54 4.09
N ALA A 221 8.77 4.73 3.69
CA ALA A 221 7.87 5.87 3.50
C ALA A 221 6.74 5.57 2.50
N ILE A 222 6.98 4.70 1.50
CA ILE A 222 5.94 4.27 0.55
C ILE A 222 4.79 3.55 1.25
N LEU A 223 5.06 2.77 2.30
CA LEU A 223 4.02 2.12 3.11
C LEU A 223 3.12 3.12 3.82
N PHE A 224 3.57 4.34 4.05
CA PHE A 224 2.78 5.39 4.67
C PHE A 224 2.11 6.31 3.65
N ILE A 225 2.74 6.53 2.49
CA ILE A 225 2.19 7.37 1.41
C ILE A 225 0.98 6.68 0.74
N VAL A 226 1.08 5.39 0.43
CA VAL A 226 0.02 4.66 -0.30
C VAL A 226 -1.31 4.59 0.48
N PRO A 227 -1.32 4.37 1.81
CA PRO A 227 -2.54 4.45 2.62
C PRO A 227 -3.30 5.76 2.55
N PHE A 228 -2.66 6.91 2.28
CA PHE A 228 -3.41 8.18 2.15
C PHE A 228 -4.45 8.14 1.02
N ILE A 229 -4.21 7.31 -0.01
CA ILE A 229 -5.12 7.14 -1.14
C ILE A 229 -6.02 5.90 -0.94
N THR A 230 -5.53 4.90 -0.22
CA THR A 230 -6.16 3.56 -0.13
C THR A 230 -7.06 3.39 1.09
N GLY A 231 -6.67 3.99 2.21
CA GLY A 231 -7.26 3.76 3.53
C GLY A 231 -7.08 2.33 4.05
N ASN A 232 -7.50 2.12 5.30
CA ASN A 232 -7.50 0.86 6.03
C ASN A 232 -6.12 0.30 6.43
N PHE A 233 -5.04 1.08 6.46
CA PHE A 233 -3.73 0.58 6.89
C PHE A 233 -3.67 0.27 8.40
N PHE A 234 -4.03 1.23 9.25
CA PHE A 234 -4.02 1.12 10.71
C PHE A 234 -5.23 0.35 11.26
N TYR A 235 -6.32 0.28 10.50
CA TYR A 235 -7.53 -0.48 10.85
C TYR A 235 -7.41 -1.97 10.55
N ASN A 236 -6.52 -2.33 9.64
CA ASN A 236 -6.36 -3.70 9.21
C ASN A 236 -5.48 -4.46 10.20
N ALA A 237 -6.10 -5.37 10.95
CA ALA A 237 -5.41 -6.19 11.95
C ALA A 237 -4.28 -7.06 11.36
N SER A 238 -4.30 -7.35 10.06
CA SER A 238 -3.25 -8.13 9.40
C SER A 238 -2.00 -7.30 9.07
N VAL A 239 -2.13 -5.99 8.84
CA VAL A 239 -0.99 -5.11 8.50
C VAL A 239 0.10 -5.13 9.58
N PRO A 240 -0.21 -4.98 10.89
CA PRO A 240 0.74 -5.19 11.98
C PRO A 240 1.56 -6.48 11.87
N ILE A 241 0.93 -7.60 11.52
CA ILE A 241 1.59 -8.90 11.39
C ILE A 241 2.61 -8.86 10.24
N TYR A 242 2.21 -8.29 9.10
CA TYR A 242 3.10 -8.13 7.95
C TYR A 242 4.30 -7.21 8.27
N LEU A 243 4.06 -6.14 9.03
CA LEU A 243 5.12 -5.22 9.47
C LEU A 243 6.12 -5.88 10.42
N VAL A 244 5.69 -6.81 11.28
CA VAL A 244 6.62 -7.61 12.10
C VAL A 244 7.56 -8.43 11.21
N VAL A 245 7.04 -9.07 10.16
CA VAL A 245 7.85 -9.84 9.22
C VAL A 245 8.88 -8.94 8.53
N LEU A 246 8.47 -7.75 8.08
CA LEU A 246 9.37 -6.77 7.47
C LEU A 246 10.45 -6.29 8.44
N LYS A 247 10.07 -6.00 9.69
CA LYS A 247 11.00 -5.61 10.77
C LYS A 247 12.07 -6.68 11.00
N LEU A 248 11.66 -7.95 11.11
CA LEU A 248 12.61 -9.06 11.30
C LEU A 248 13.55 -9.20 10.10
N ALA A 249 13.05 -9.01 8.88
CA ALA A 249 13.87 -9.04 7.67
C ALA A 249 14.89 -7.89 7.63
N ILE A 250 14.52 -6.69 8.07
CA ILE A 250 15.44 -5.55 8.20
C ILE A 250 16.55 -5.87 9.20
N ILE A 251 16.20 -6.34 10.40
CA ILE A 251 17.19 -6.68 11.45
C ILE A 251 18.16 -7.74 10.93
N LYS A 252 17.65 -8.83 10.34
CA LYS A 252 18.49 -9.90 9.79
C LYS A 252 19.35 -9.42 8.62
N SER A 253 18.86 -8.50 7.80
CA SER A 253 19.67 -7.88 6.74
C SER A 253 20.83 -7.07 7.32
N GLN A 254 20.65 -6.40 8.45
CA GLN A 254 21.70 -5.63 9.12
C GLN A 254 22.77 -6.55 9.71
N GLU A 255 22.36 -7.66 10.34
CA GLU A 255 23.27 -8.68 10.86
C GLU A 255 24.12 -9.31 9.73
N LYS A 256 23.52 -9.59 8.57
CA LYS A 256 24.26 -10.08 7.40
C LYS A 256 25.36 -9.11 6.96
N LEU A 257 25.06 -7.80 6.96
CA LEU A 257 26.00 -6.75 6.58
C LEU A 257 27.12 -6.60 7.61
N SER A 258 26.81 -6.65 8.91
CA SER A 258 27.83 -6.56 9.96
C SER A 258 28.79 -7.76 9.95
N ASN A 259 28.31 -8.93 9.54
CA ASN A 259 29.09 -10.18 9.50
C ASN A 259 29.93 -10.34 8.22
N GLY A 260 30.05 -9.30 7.38
CA GLY A 260 30.90 -9.32 6.18
C GLY A 260 30.43 -10.25 5.07
N VAL A 261 29.17 -10.70 5.10
CA VAL A 261 28.57 -11.47 4.00
C VAL A 261 28.19 -10.48 2.88
N GLU A 262 29.18 -9.94 2.17
CA GLU A 262 28.95 -9.14 0.97
C GLU A 262 28.67 -10.08 -0.22
N TYR A 263 27.46 -9.98 -0.78
CA TYR A 263 27.12 -10.65 -2.03
C TYR A 263 27.88 -10.01 -3.19
N SER A 264 28.65 -10.83 -3.89
CA SER A 264 29.10 -10.60 -5.26
C SER A 264 27.95 -10.64 -6.28
#